data_AF-A0A4Y6UXZ0-F1
#
_entry.id   AF-A0A4Y6UXZ0-F1
#
_cell.length_a   1.000
_cell.length_b   1.000
_cell.length_c   1.000
_cell.angle_alpha   90.00
_cell.angle_beta   90.00
_cell.angle_gamma   90.00
#
_symmetry.space_group_name_H-M   'P 1'
#
loop_
_entity.id
_entity.type
_entity.pdbx_description
1 polymer ?
#
loop_
_entity_poly.entity_id
_entity_poly.type
_entity_poly.pdbx_seq_one_letter_code
_entity_poly.pdbx_strand_id
1 'polypeptide(L)'
;MMLSQISEVHIYRAALLKVMYEYVKSLHDKPSNRYKLSLLRTIKSEESVKIQENLYLFDQITASILRNAGNGNLKRAFHFLVVLNWLTQQTQKQIDSIDFLEVLLEQKRN
;
A
#
# COMPACT_ATOMS: atom_id res chain seq x y z
N MET A 1 17.99 -3.92 35.48
CA MET A 1 16.80 -3.91 34.60
C MET A 1 17.14 -3.16 33.31
N MET A 2 17.50 -3.86 32.23
CA MET A 2 17.76 -3.26 30.90
C MET A 2 17.51 -4.24 29.74
N LEU A 3 17.44 -5.55 30.00
CA LEU A 3 17.18 -6.57 28.97
C LEU A 3 15.73 -6.62 28.49
N SER A 4 14.74 -6.24 29.32
CA SER A 4 13.32 -6.32 28.97
C SER A 4 12.91 -5.31 27.89
N GLN A 5 13.50 -4.12 27.88
CA GLN A 5 13.19 -3.08 26.89
C GLN A 5 13.75 -3.38 25.50
N ILE A 6 14.93 -4.00 25.41
CA ILE A 6 15.54 -4.41 24.13
C ILE A 6 14.70 -5.52 23.48
N SER A 7 14.19 -6.46 24.30
CA SER A 7 13.27 -7.52 23.87
C SER A 7 11.96 -6.96 23.30
N GLU A 8 11.30 -6.03 24.00
CA GLU A 8 10.03 -5.46 23.57
C GLU A 8 10.14 -4.67 22.26
N VAL A 9 11.18 -3.84 22.11
CA VAL A 9 11.41 -3.06 20.88
C VAL A 9 11.59 -3.98 19.66
N HIS A 10 12.24 -5.13 19.82
CA HIS A 10 12.39 -6.11 18.76
C HIS A 10 11.07 -6.82 18.40
N ILE A 11 10.25 -7.16 19.39
CA ILE A 11 8.92 -7.75 19.17
C ILE A 11 8.00 -6.77 18.42
N TYR A 12 7.95 -5.52 18.85
CA TYR A 12 7.14 -4.50 18.19
C TYR A 12 7.61 -4.22 16.76
N ARG A 13 8.93 -4.19 16.53
CA ARG A 13 9.49 -4.03 15.18
C ARG A 13 9.10 -5.19 14.26
N ALA A 14 9.18 -6.43 14.74
CA ALA A 14 8.79 -7.62 13.96
C ALA A 14 7.29 -7.63 13.64
N ALA A 15 6.44 -7.31 14.61
CA ALA A 15 4.99 -7.19 14.41
C ALA A 15 4.65 -6.10 13.38
N LEU A 16 5.32 -4.96 13.45
CA LEU A 16 5.12 -3.81 12.56
C LEU A 16 5.51 -4.14 11.11
N LEU A 17 6.64 -4.84 10.91
CA LEU A 17 7.05 -5.34 9.59
C LEU A 17 6.09 -6.39 9.03
N LYS A 18 5.59 -7.30 9.88
CA LYS A 18 4.60 -8.31 9.49
C LYS A 18 3.29 -7.65 9.03
N VAL A 19 2.77 -6.70 9.79
CA VAL A 19 1.55 -5.95 9.43
C VAL A 19 1.74 -5.22 8.10
N MET A 20 2.88 -4.55 7.90
CA MET A 20 3.19 -3.92 6.62
C MET A 20 3.21 -4.91 5.45
N TYR A 21 3.87 -6.05 5.63
CA TYR A 21 3.95 -7.07 4.59
C TYR A 21 2.57 -7.57 4.18
N GLU A 22 1.70 -7.86 5.14
CA GLU A 22 0.32 -8.29 4.86
C GLU A 22 -0.47 -7.21 4.11
N TYR A 23 -0.27 -5.92 4.45
CA TYR A 23 -0.92 -4.82 3.73
C TYR A 23 -0.46 -4.69 2.28
N VAL A 24 0.85 -4.66 2.02
CA VAL A 24 1.41 -4.62 0.66
C VAL A 24 0.88 -5.81 -0.16
N LYS A 25 0.90 -7.00 0.44
CA LYS A 25 0.41 -8.23 -0.17
C LYS A 25 -1.08 -8.15 -0.52
N SER A 26 -1.91 -7.63 0.38
CA SER A 26 -3.36 -7.52 0.15
C SER A 26 -3.73 -6.65 -1.06
N LEU A 27 -2.93 -5.62 -1.35
CA LEU A 27 -3.14 -4.72 -2.49
C LEU A 27 -2.57 -5.30 -3.78
N HIS A 28 -1.31 -5.74 -3.77
CA HIS A 28 -0.60 -6.15 -4.99
C HIS A 28 -0.81 -7.61 -5.37
N ASP A 29 -0.93 -8.52 -4.41
CA ASP A 29 -0.95 -9.96 -4.71
C ASP A 29 -2.35 -10.52 -4.91
N LYS A 30 -3.42 -9.77 -4.60
CA LYS A 30 -4.79 -10.17 -4.89
C LYS A 30 -4.99 -10.29 -6.41
N PRO A 31 -5.41 -11.44 -6.95
CA PRO A 31 -5.51 -11.64 -8.40
C PRO A 31 -6.36 -10.60 -9.14
N SER A 32 -7.47 -10.17 -8.52
CA SER A 32 -8.34 -9.11 -9.05
C SER A 32 -7.62 -7.77 -9.19
N ASN A 33 -6.75 -7.44 -8.24
CA ASN A 33 -6.03 -6.18 -8.21
C ASN A 33 -4.87 -6.22 -9.21
N ARG A 34 -4.12 -7.33 -9.32
CA ARG A 34 -3.02 -7.44 -10.32
C ARG A 34 -3.46 -7.11 -11.72
N TYR A 35 -4.59 -7.69 -12.14
CA TYR A 35 -5.12 -7.45 -13.46
C TYR A 35 -5.54 -5.99 -13.63
N LYS A 36 -6.34 -5.45 -12.71
CA LYS A 36 -6.76 -4.03 -12.73
C LYS A 36 -5.58 -3.05 -12.71
N LEU A 37 -4.57 -3.31 -11.88
CA LEU A 37 -3.34 -2.51 -11.81
C LEU A 37 -2.51 -2.58 -13.10
N SER A 38 -2.50 -3.73 -13.78
CA SER A 38 -1.83 -3.85 -15.09
C SER A 38 -2.50 -2.98 -16.17
N LEU A 39 -3.82 -2.78 -16.07
CA LEU A 39 -4.62 -1.96 -16.99
C LEU A 39 -4.44 -0.46 -16.76
N LEU A 40 -4.07 -0.03 -15.55
CA LEU A 40 -3.77 1.38 -15.26
C LEU A 40 -2.63 1.93 -16.11
N ARG A 41 -1.72 1.07 -16.59
CA ARG A 41 -0.62 1.49 -17.48
C ARG A 41 -1.08 1.76 -18.91
N THR A 42 -2.24 1.21 -19.28
CA THR A 42 -2.79 1.27 -20.63
C THR A 42 -3.86 2.35 -20.76
N ILE A 43 -4.62 2.61 -19.69
CA ILE A 43 -5.68 3.62 -19.65
C ILE A 43 -5.11 4.90 -19.03
N LYS A 44 -5.24 6.05 -19.70
CA LYS A 44 -4.78 7.36 -19.21
C LYS A 44 -5.93 8.26 -18.74
N SER A 45 -6.90 7.68 -18.03
CA SER A 45 -7.99 8.45 -17.42
C SER A 45 -7.49 9.20 -16.17
N GLU A 46 -8.18 10.28 -15.78
CA GLU A 46 -7.85 11.00 -14.54
C GLU A 46 -7.86 10.09 -13.30
N GLU A 47 -8.79 9.14 -13.27
CA GLU A 47 -8.90 8.15 -12.19
C GLU A 47 -7.72 7.19 -12.18
N SER A 48 -7.23 6.77 -13.36
CA SER A 48 -6.03 5.93 -13.44
C SER A 48 -4.78 6.63 -12.91
N VAL A 49 -4.63 7.94 -13.18
CA VAL A 49 -3.52 8.77 -12.70
C VAL A 49 -3.57 8.89 -11.18
N LYS A 50 -4.75 9.18 -10.61
CA LYS A 50 -4.97 9.23 -9.16
C LYS A 50 -4.61 7.92 -8.46
N ILE A 51 -4.95 6.78 -9.06
CA ILE A 51 -4.59 5.47 -8.50
C ILE A 51 -3.07 5.26 -8.56
N GLN A 52 -2.40 5.63 -9.65
CA GLN A 52 -0.94 5.55 -9.75
C GLN A 52 -0.22 6.45 -8.73
N GLU A 53 -0.69 7.69 -8.54
CA GLU A 53 -0.16 8.60 -7.53
C GLU A 53 -0.31 8.03 -6.11
N ASN A 54 -1.46 7.42 -5.82
CA ASN A 54 -1.69 6.76 -4.53
C ASN A 54 -0.78 5.55 -4.31
N LEU A 55 -0.52 4.76 -5.35
CA LEU A 55 0.45 3.65 -5.27
C LEU A 55 1.88 4.16 -5.06
N TYR A 56 2.25 5.28 -5.68
CA TYR A 56 3.55 5.90 -5.44
C TYR A 56 3.68 6.42 -4.00
N LEU A 57 2.64 7.08 -3.47
CA LEU A 57 2.57 7.49 -2.06
C LEU A 57 2.66 6.29 -1.11
N PHE A 58 2.03 5.17 -1.48
CA PHE A 58 2.08 3.93 -0.72
C PHE A 58 3.52 3.41 -0.56
N ASP A 59 4.30 3.41 -1.65
CA ASP A 59 5.72 3.04 -1.63
C ASP A 59 6.55 3.98 -0.74
N GLN A 60 6.30 5.29 -0.81
CA GLN A 60 7.00 6.28 0.01
C GLN A 60 6.71 6.14 1.51
N ILE A 61 5.45 5.87 1.87
CA ILE A 61 5.03 5.66 3.27
C ILE A 61 5.64 4.35 3.78
N THR A 62 5.60 3.28 2.97
CA THR A 62 6.24 1.99 3.26
C THR A 62 7.73 2.19 3.57
N ALA A 63 8.46 2.89 2.70
CA ALA A 63 9.88 3.20 2.93
C ALA A 63 10.08 4.02 4.23
N SER A 64 9.18 4.95 4.54
CA SER A 64 9.25 5.77 5.76
C SER A 64 9.01 4.94 7.03
N ILE A 65 8.09 3.99 7.01
CA ILE A 65 7.87 3.08 8.13
C ILE A 65 9.12 2.23 8.36
N LEU A 66 9.69 1.63 7.30
CA LEU A 66 10.91 0.81 7.38
C LEU A 66 12.08 1.59 7.98
N ARG A 67 12.31 2.82 7.52
CA ARG A 67 13.36 3.69 8.06
C ARG A 67 13.15 4.01 9.54
N ASN A 68 11.93 4.38 9.95
CA ASN A 68 11.66 4.73 11.34
C ASN A 68 11.73 3.51 12.27
N ALA A 69 11.23 2.36 11.83
CA ALA A 69 11.34 1.10 12.56
C ALA A 69 12.81 0.63 12.66
N GLY A 70 13.59 0.82 11.60
CA GLY A 70 15.03 0.57 11.55
C GLY A 70 15.82 1.39 12.56
N ASN A 71 15.46 2.67 12.70
CA ASN A 71 16.09 3.63 13.62
C ASN A 71 15.55 3.57 15.06
N GLY A 72 14.70 2.59 15.39
CA GLY A 72 14.09 2.46 16.73
C GLY A 72 13.01 3.50 17.05
N ASN A 73 12.61 4.33 16.10
CA ASN A 73 11.53 5.32 16.27
C ASN A 73 10.15 4.69 16.01
N LEU A 74 9.75 3.82 16.94
CA LEU A 74 8.50 3.06 16.81
C LEU A 74 7.27 3.98 16.78
N LYS A 75 7.26 5.08 17.54
CA LYS A 75 6.14 6.04 17.55
C LYS A 75 5.85 6.60 16.16
N ARG A 76 6.88 7.04 15.42
CA ARG A 76 6.71 7.53 14.04
C ARG A 76 6.36 6.38 13.08
N ALA A 77 6.97 5.21 13.24
CA ALA A 77 6.64 4.04 12.44
C ALA A 77 5.15 3.65 12.56
N PHE A 78 4.60 3.66 13.78
CA PHE A 78 3.17 3.44 14.03
C PHE A 78 2.29 4.54 13.43
N HIS A 79 2.70 5.80 13.53
CA HIS A 79 1.95 6.88 12.89
C HIS A 79 1.83 6.68 11.38
N PHE A 80 2.94 6.37 10.71
CA PHE A 80 2.92 6.10 9.27
C PHE A 80 2.15 4.83 8.90
N LEU A 81 2.10 3.82 9.78
CA LEU A 81 1.24 2.65 9.61
C LEU A 81 -0.25 3.01 9.57
N VAL A 82 -0.70 3.93 10.43
CA VAL A 82 -2.10 4.41 10.42
C VAL A 82 -2.41 5.12 9.10
N VAL A 83 -1.47 5.95 8.61
CA VAL A 83 -1.60 6.61 7.31
C VAL A 83 -1.63 5.58 6.18
N LEU A 84 -0.77 4.55 6.23
CA LEU A 84 -0.74 3.48 5.24
C LEU A 84 -2.07 2.71 5.19
N ASN A 85 -2.67 2.40 6.33
CA ASN A 85 -3.98 1.75 6.39
C ASN A 85 -5.08 2.62 5.77
N TRP A 86 -5.12 3.91 6.09
CA TRP A 86 -6.07 4.83 5.48
C TRP A 86 -5.89 4.90 3.95
N LEU A 87 -4.65 5.06 3.48
CA LEU A 87 -4.35 5.12 2.05
C LEU A 87 -4.75 3.82 1.34
N THR A 88 -4.46 2.67 1.94
CA THR A 88 -4.85 1.34 1.43
C THR A 88 -6.35 1.26 1.18
N GLN A 89 -7.17 1.69 2.15
CA GLN A 89 -8.62 1.65 2.02
C GLN A 89 -9.13 2.57 0.92
N GLN A 90 -8.53 3.75 0.74
CA GLN A 90 -8.91 4.65 -0.35
C GLN A 90 -8.52 4.07 -1.71
N THR A 91 -7.28 3.59 -1.85
CA THR A 91 -6.78 3.00 -3.10
C THR A 91 -7.58 1.77 -3.49
N GLN A 92 -7.95 0.90 -2.54
CA GLN A 92 -8.78 -0.26 -2.83
C GLN A 92 -10.16 0.13 -3.36
N LYS A 93 -10.81 1.15 -2.78
CA LYS A 93 -12.09 1.66 -3.30
C LYS A 93 -11.99 2.18 -4.72
N GLN A 94 -10.89 2.86 -5.06
CA GLN A 94 -10.64 3.35 -6.41
C GLN A 94 -10.30 2.22 -7.40
N ILE A 95 -9.59 1.18 -6.95
CA ILE A 95 -9.39 -0.02 -7.78
C ILE A 95 -10.73 -0.72 -8.03
N ASP A 96 -11.60 -0.75 -7.03
CA ASP A 96 -12.92 -1.36 -7.16
C ASP A 96 -13.86 -0.58 -8.06
N SER A 97 -13.72 0.76 -8.16
CA SER A 97 -14.48 1.62 -9.09
C SER A 97 -14.04 1.50 -10.55
N ILE A 98 -12.90 0.85 -10.86
CA ILE A 98 -12.53 0.52 -12.23
C ILE A 98 -13.57 -0.45 -12.79
N ASP A 99 -14.51 0.09 -13.56
CA ASP A 99 -15.56 -0.69 -14.20
C ASP A 99 -15.00 -1.41 -15.43
N PHE A 100 -15.02 -2.73 -15.39
CA PHE A 100 -14.36 -3.58 -16.38
C PHE A 100 -14.95 -3.42 -17.79
N LEU A 101 -16.20 -2.96 -17.88
CA LEU A 101 -16.89 -2.69 -19.13
C LEU A 101 -16.29 -1.50 -19.90
N GLU A 102 -15.82 -0.45 -19.24
CA GLU A 102 -15.17 0.69 -19.91
C GLU A 102 -13.83 0.27 -20.52
N VAL A 103 -13.06 -0.58 -19.82
CA VAL A 103 -11.78 -1.12 -20.30
C VAL A 103 -11.94 -1.99 -21.54
N LEU A 104 -12.96 -2.86 -21.56
CA LEU A 104 -13.28 -3.69 -22.74
C LEU A 104 -13.78 -2.85 -23.92
N LEU A 105 -14.51 -1.76 -23.66
CA LEU A 105 -15.01 -0.86 -24.70
C LEU A 105 -13.90 -0.02 -25.33
N GLU A 106 -12.89 0.41 -24.57
CA GLU A 106 -11.70 1.10 -25.10
C GLU A 106 -10.81 0.17 -25.94
N GLN A 107 -10.64 -1.10 -25.55
CA GLN A 107 -9.87 -2.07 -26.34
C GLN A 107 -10.54 -2.46 -27.66
N LYS A 108 -11.87 -2.35 -27.77
CA LYS A 108 -12.59 -2.59 -29.04
C LYS A 108 -12.64 -1.37 -29.97
N ARG A 109 -12.33 -0.18 -29.46
CA ARG A 109 -12.39 1.09 -30.22
C ARG A 109 -11.07 1.45 -30.92
N ASN A 110 -9.97 0.78 -30.58
CA ASN A 110 -8.68 0.85 -31.25
C ASN A 110 -8.42 -0.44 -32.02
#